data_AF-A0A6M0HRD0-F1
#
_entry.id   AF-A0A6M0HRD0-F1
#
_cell.length_a   1.000
_cell.length_b   1.000
_cell.length_c   1.000
_cell.angle_alpha   90.00
_cell.angle_beta   90.00
_cell.angle_gamma   90.00
#
_symmetry.space_group_name_H-M   'P 1'
#
loop_
_entity.id
_entity.type
_entity.pdbx_description
1 polymer ?
#
loop_
_entity_poly.entity_id
_entity_poly.type
_entity_poly.pdbx_seq_one_letter_code
_entity_poly.pdbx_strand_id
1 'polypeptide(L)'
;MSANWKSVKEDLDWSLNQGEDVKGRAELMEAFSKGDAKEMAHVIEAFKMGQRDNHKLANLTRCAHEDDKRLYNIGRKLIELKAS
;
A
#
# COMPACT_ATOMS: atom_id res chain seq x y z
N MET A 1 -6.96 19.44 -1.37
CA MET A 1 -6.98 18.41 -2.43
C MET A 1 -7.37 17.08 -1.81
N SER A 2 -8.31 16.36 -2.41
CA SER A 2 -8.82 15.05 -1.94
C SER A 2 -7.83 13.91 -2.19
N ALA A 3 -8.02 12.77 -1.53
CA ALA A 3 -7.27 11.54 -1.80
C ALA A 3 -7.56 11.04 -3.23
N ASN A 4 -6.54 10.53 -3.93
CA ASN A 4 -6.69 9.94 -5.26
C ASN A 4 -6.52 8.41 -5.18
N TRP A 5 -7.65 7.74 -4.97
CA TRP A 5 -7.75 6.28 -4.86
C TRP A 5 -7.33 5.53 -6.13
N LYS A 6 -7.46 6.13 -7.32
CA LYS A 6 -7.02 5.50 -8.56
C LYS A 6 -5.50 5.46 -8.61
N SER A 7 -4.85 6.61 -8.39
CA SER A 7 -3.39 6.72 -8.36
C SER A 7 -2.78 5.83 -7.28
N VAL A 8 -3.37 5.78 -6.07
CA VAL A 8 -2.83 4.95 -4.98
C VAL A 8 -2.85 3.46 -5.33
N LYS A 9 -3.89 3.00 -6.03
CA LYS A 9 -3.99 1.62 -6.48
C LYS A 9 -2.91 1.30 -7.51
N GLU A 10 -2.69 2.18 -8.49
CA GLU A 10 -1.66 2.02 -9.52
C GLU A 10 -0.26 2.01 -8.89
N ASP A 11 -0.01 2.87 -7.91
CA ASP A 11 1.27 2.91 -7.20
C ASP A 11 1.51 1.66 -6.34
N LEU A 12 0.47 1.15 -5.64
CA LEU A 12 0.56 -0.09 -4.89
C LEU A 12 0.77 -1.30 -5.81
N ASP A 13 0.07 -1.36 -6.94
CA ASP A 13 0.22 -2.43 -7.92
C ASP A 13 1.65 -2.45 -8.47
N TRP A 14 2.20 -1.27 -8.78
CA TRP A 14 3.60 -1.15 -9.17
C TRP A 14 4.55 -1.69 -8.09
N SER A 15 4.35 -1.27 -6.84
CA SER A 15 5.22 -1.68 -5.73
C SER A 15 5.12 -3.18 -5.38
N LEU A 16 3.98 -3.81 -5.64
CA LEU A 16 3.73 -5.21 -5.28
C LEU A 16 4.04 -6.18 -6.43
N ASN A 17 3.81 -5.78 -7.68
CA ASN A 17 3.73 -6.70 -8.82
C ASN A 17 4.72 -6.43 -9.97
N GLN A 18 5.44 -5.29 -10.01
CA GLN A 18 6.31 -4.95 -11.15
C GLN A 18 7.75 -5.50 -11.08
N GLY A 19 8.09 -6.28 -10.06
CA GLY A 19 9.38 -7.01 -9.99
C GLY A 19 9.88 -7.25 -8.57
N GLU A 20 10.76 -8.25 -8.41
CA GLU A 20 11.33 -8.61 -7.12
C GLU A 20 12.31 -7.55 -6.57
N ASP A 21 12.89 -6.73 -7.45
CA ASP A 21 13.87 -5.70 -7.10
C ASP A 21 13.26 -4.43 -6.49
N VAL A 22 11.93 -4.35 -6.37
CA VAL A 22 11.29 -3.23 -5.69
C VAL A 22 11.63 -3.28 -4.20
N LYS A 23 12.48 -2.34 -3.76
CA LYS A 23 12.83 -2.19 -2.35
C LYS A 23 11.57 -2.01 -1.50
N GLY A 24 11.45 -2.73 -0.39
CA GLY A 24 10.27 -2.68 0.47
C GLY A 24 9.11 -3.58 0.03
N ARG A 25 9.23 -4.29 -1.10
CA ARG A 25 8.16 -5.18 -1.60
C ARG A 25 7.87 -6.33 -0.63
N ALA A 26 8.90 -7.00 -0.12
CA ALA A 26 8.71 -8.12 0.80
C ALA A 26 7.99 -7.67 2.07
N GLU A 27 8.40 -6.52 2.61
CA GLU A 27 7.82 -5.87 3.77
C GLU A 27 6.37 -5.41 3.49
N LEU A 28 6.09 -4.89 2.29
CA LEU A 28 4.73 -4.55 1.84
C LEU A 28 3.83 -5.78 1.77
N MET A 29 4.32 -6.87 1.16
CA MET A 29 3.59 -8.13 1.06
C MET A 29 3.31 -8.71 2.45
N GLU A 30 4.30 -8.70 3.35
CA GLU A 30 4.14 -9.14 4.73
C GLU A 30 3.09 -8.31 5.47
N ALA A 31 3.16 -6.97 5.38
CA ALA A 31 2.21 -6.08 6.03
C ALA A 31 0.77 -6.30 5.56
N PHE A 32 0.55 -6.49 4.25
CA PHE A 32 -0.76 -6.84 3.71
C PHE A 32 -1.20 -8.28 4.02
N SER A 33 -0.27 -9.19 4.35
CA SER A 33 -0.59 -10.58 4.68
C SER A 33 -1.18 -10.77 6.07
N LYS A 34 -0.89 -9.88 7.02
CA LYS A 34 -1.28 -9.99 8.43
C LYS A 34 -2.79 -9.99 8.73
N GLY A 35 -3.65 -9.57 7.79
CA GLY A 35 -5.11 -9.70 7.91
C GLY A 35 -5.81 -8.59 8.71
N ASP A 36 -5.10 -7.58 9.21
CA ASP A 36 -5.68 -6.48 9.99
C ASP A 36 -5.27 -5.12 9.41
N ALA A 37 -6.24 -4.22 9.23
CA ALA A 37 -6.01 -2.85 8.78
C ALA A 37 -5.23 -2.00 9.80
N LYS A 38 -5.13 -2.43 11.07
CA LYS A 38 -4.22 -1.82 12.05
C LYS A 38 -2.75 -1.84 11.62
N GLU A 39 -2.40 -2.69 10.66
CA GLU A 39 -1.06 -2.80 10.09
C GLU A 39 -0.76 -1.70 9.06
N MET A 40 -1.66 -0.75 8.82
CA MET A 40 -1.43 0.32 7.84
C MET A 40 -0.19 1.18 8.14
N ALA A 41 0.22 1.32 9.40
CA ALA A 41 1.49 1.96 9.73
C ALA A 41 2.68 1.23 9.07
N HIS A 42 2.71 -0.11 9.17
CA HIS A 42 3.74 -0.94 8.54
C HIS A 42 3.67 -0.90 7.02
N VAL A 43 2.47 -0.85 6.44
CA VAL A 43 2.31 -0.67 4.98
C VAL A 43 2.91 0.66 4.53
N ILE A 44 2.67 1.76 5.26
CA ILE A 44 3.23 3.08 4.91
C ILE A 44 4.75 3.08 5.04
N GLU A 45 5.29 2.48 6.10
CA GLU A 45 6.74 2.35 6.29
C GLU A 45 7.39 1.53 5.17
N ALA A 46 6.81 0.38 4.83
CA ALA A 46 7.29 -0.47 3.76
C ALA A 46 7.19 0.22 2.38
N PHE A 47 6.08 0.92 2.11
CA PHE A 47 5.93 1.70 0.88
C PHE A 47 6.99 2.80 0.75
N LYS A 48 7.35 3.46 1.86
CA LYS A 48 8.41 4.48 1.91
C LYS A 48 9.79 3.92 1.59
N MET A 49 10.05 2.63 1.82
CA MET A 49 11.34 2.02 1.50
C MET A 49 11.60 1.99 -0.01
N GLY A 50 10.55 1.79 -0.81
CA GLY A 50 10.60 1.75 -2.28
C GLY A 50 10.26 3.05 -2.97
N GLN A 51 9.61 4.00 -2.27
CA GLN A 51 9.08 5.21 -2.86
C GLN A 51 9.88 6.46 -2.51
N ARG A 52 10.54 7.06 -3.51
CA ARG A 52 11.24 8.35 -3.36
C ARG A 52 10.36 9.56 -3.71
N ASP A 53 9.21 9.34 -4.33
CA ASP A 53 8.26 10.38 -4.67
C ASP A 53 7.37 10.74 -3.47
N ASN A 54 7.59 11.95 -2.94
CA ASN A 54 6.83 12.48 -1.81
C ASN A 54 5.34 12.67 -2.12
N HIS A 55 4.95 12.87 -3.39
CA HIS A 55 3.54 12.99 -3.77
C HIS A 55 2.82 11.66 -3.64
N LYS A 56 3.46 10.55 -4.02
CA LYS A 56 2.92 9.19 -3.88
C LYS A 56 2.77 8.80 -2.42
N LEU A 57 3.79 9.09 -1.60
CA LEU A 57 3.72 8.90 -0.15
C LEU A 57 2.59 9.71 0.47
N ALA A 58 2.48 11.00 0.13
CA ALA A 58 1.42 11.86 0.66
C ALA A 58 0.03 11.38 0.22
N ASN A 59 -0.13 10.86 -1.01
CA ASN A 59 -1.40 10.32 -1.48
C ASN A 59 -1.77 9.02 -0.74
N LEU A 60 -0.80 8.13 -0.50
CA LEU A 60 -1.00 6.92 0.31
C LEU A 60 -1.45 7.27 1.73
N THR A 61 -0.73 8.16 2.42
CA THR A 61 -1.08 8.58 3.78
C THR A 61 -2.47 9.23 3.85
N ARG A 62 -2.84 10.03 2.84
CA ARG A 62 -4.20 10.61 2.78
C ARG A 62 -5.27 9.52 2.59
N CYS A 63 -5.05 8.56 1.70
CA CYS A 63 -5.98 7.43 1.53
C CYS A 63 -6.11 6.63 2.83
N ALA A 64 -5.00 6.40 3.55
CA ALA A 64 -5.01 5.71 4.83
C ALA A 64 -5.79 6.49 5.91
N HIS A 65 -5.67 7.82 5.95
CA HIS A 65 -6.44 8.66 6.87
C HIS A 65 -7.94 8.73 6.52
N GLU A 66 -8.28 8.64 5.23
CA GLU A 66 -9.67 8.67 4.77
C GLU A 66 -10.38 7.34 5.04
N ASP A 67 -9.74 6.21 4.71
CA ASP A 67 -10.26 4.86 4.93
C ASP A 67 -9.12 3.82 4.88
N ASP A 68 -8.52 3.55 6.04
CA ASP A 68 -7.43 2.58 6.22
C ASP A 68 -7.84 1.17 5.79
N LYS A 69 -9.06 0.73 6.12
CA LYS A 69 -9.62 -0.57 5.74
C LYS A 69 -9.74 -0.72 4.24
N ARG A 70 -10.23 0.30 3.53
CA ARG A 70 -10.32 0.28 2.07
C ARG A 70 -8.94 0.18 1.44
N LEU A 71 -7.98 0.98 1.91
CA LEU A 71 -6.62 0.94 1.41
C LEU A 71 -5.97 -0.43 1.64
N TYR A 72 -6.15 -0.99 2.84
CA TYR A 72 -5.67 -2.32 3.19
C TYR A 72 -6.26 -3.41 2.27
N ASN A 73 -7.57 -3.36 2.04
CA ASN A 73 -8.26 -4.30 1.16
C ASN A 73 -7.86 -4.16 -0.32
N ILE A 74 -7.51 -2.95 -0.78
CA ILE A 74 -6.94 -2.75 -2.12
C ILE A 74 -5.61 -3.50 -2.21
N GLY A 75 -4.70 -3.29 -1.27
CA GLY A 75 -3.41 -3.97 -1.24
C GLY A 75 -3.55 -5.49 -1.23
N ARG A 76 -4.39 -6.04 -0.34
CA ARG A 76 -4.67 -7.49 -0.29
C ARG A 76 -5.17 -8.06 -1.61
N LYS A 77 -6.08 -7.35 -2.29
CA LYS A 77 -6.60 -7.78 -3.59
C LYS A 77 -5.52 -7.80 -4.68
N LEU A 78 -4.56 -6.88 -4.64
CA LEU A 78 -3.46 -6.80 -5.61
C LEU A 78 -2.48 -7.97 -5.49
N ILE A 79 -2.40 -8.61 -4.31
CA ILE A 79 -1.59 -9.81 -4.07
C ILE A 79 -2.45 -11.08 -3.90
N GLU A 80 -3.69 -11.05 -4.40
CA GLU A 80 -4.64 -12.18 -4.40
C GLU A 80 -4.93 -12.80 -3.01
N LEU A 81 -4.72 -12.04 -1.94
CA LEU A 81 -5.09 -12.48 -0.60
C LEU A 81 -6.59 -12.29 -0.38
N LYS A 82 -7.25 -13.32 0.17
CA LYS A 82 -8.67 -13.24 0.56
C LYS A 82 -8.84 -12.12 1.59
N ALA A 83 -9.93 -11.36 1.51
CA ALA A 83 -10.32 -10.46 2.59
C ALA A 83 -10.55 -11.30 3.86
N SER A 84 -9.94 -10.89 4.98
CA SER A 84 -10.15 -11.53 6.29
C SER A 84 -11.49 -11.11 6.87
#